data_AF-A0A6S7C0T5-F1
#
_entry.id   AF-A0A6S7C0T5-F1
#
_cell.length_a   1.000
_cell.length_b   1.000
_cell.length_c   1.000
_cell.angle_alpha   90.00
_cell.angle_beta   90.00
_cell.angle_gamma   90.00
#
_symmetry.space_group_name_H-M   'P 1'
#
loop_
_entity.id
_entity.type
_entity.pdbx_description
1 polymer ?
#
loop_
_entity_poly.entity_id
_entity_poly.type
_entity_poly.pdbx_seq_one_letter_code
_entity_poly.pdbx_strand_id
1 'polypeptide(L)'
;MQAASDFFLGWGEGENRAHFYVRQLRDMKTNAIIEDFDAADLRGYGRVCGWALARAHACSGDSAMIAGYMGSSEIFDDAMCDFAVAYADQAETDCRGFVTAVRKGRIKAVLDA
;
A
#
# COMPACT_ATOMS: atom_id res chain seq x y z
N MET A 1 0.47 -6.46 -6.63
CA MET A 1 0.03 -5.98 -7.95
C MET A 1 0.02 -7.12 -8.95
N GLN A 2 -1.16 -7.58 -9.38
CA GLN A 2 -1.27 -8.65 -10.37
C GLN A 2 -1.81 -8.09 -11.69
N ALA A 3 -0.89 -7.63 -12.55
CA ALA A 3 -1.18 -7.04 -13.85
C ALA A 3 -1.55 -8.07 -14.94
N ALA A 4 -1.42 -9.37 -14.67
CA ALA A 4 -1.70 -10.45 -15.63
C ALA A 4 -2.87 -11.31 -15.18
N SER A 5 -3.66 -11.80 -16.14
CA SER A 5 -4.54 -12.94 -15.96
C SER A 5 -3.70 -14.18 -15.65
N ASP A 6 -4.16 -14.98 -14.70
CA ASP A 6 -3.55 -16.26 -14.37
C ASP A 6 -4.64 -17.32 -14.19
N PHE A 7 -4.24 -18.58 -14.03
CA PHE A 7 -5.17 -19.69 -13.82
C PHE A 7 -6.03 -19.55 -12.54
N PHE A 8 -5.73 -18.59 -11.65
CA PHE A 8 -6.54 -18.31 -10.47
C PHE A 8 -7.63 -17.26 -10.72
N LEU A 9 -7.73 -16.72 -11.94
CA LEU A 9 -8.81 -15.85 -12.38
C LEU A 9 -9.93 -16.68 -13.03
N GLY A 10 -11.09 -16.74 -12.36
CA GLY A 10 -12.31 -17.36 -12.86
C GLY A 10 -13.43 -16.32 -13.08
N TRP A 11 -14.55 -16.79 -13.62
CA TRP A 11 -15.78 -16.01 -13.73
C TRP A 11 -17.00 -16.86 -13.38
N GLY A 12 -18.08 -16.22 -12.97
CA GLY A 12 -19.35 -16.89 -12.66
C GLY A 12 -20.53 -15.94 -12.69
N GLU A 13 -21.75 -16.49 -12.63
CA GLU A 13 -23.01 -15.74 -12.55
C GLU A 13 -23.59 -15.87 -11.15
N GLY A 14 -23.86 -14.73 -10.49
CA GLY A 14 -24.52 -14.71 -9.19
C GLY A 14 -26.04 -14.79 -9.30
N GLU A 15 -26.73 -14.94 -8.18
CA GLU A 15 -28.19 -15.18 -8.13
C GLU A 15 -29.03 -14.13 -8.87
N ASN A 16 -28.55 -12.89 -8.98
CA ASN A 16 -29.22 -11.80 -9.70
C ASN A 16 -28.84 -11.71 -11.19
N ARG A 17 -28.27 -12.76 -11.78
CA ARG A 17 -27.70 -12.77 -13.15
C ARG A 17 -26.57 -11.77 -13.39
N ALA A 18 -25.95 -11.29 -12.31
CA ALA A 18 -24.77 -10.47 -12.42
C ALA A 18 -23.56 -11.36 -12.71
N HIS A 19 -22.76 -11.00 -13.72
CA HIS A 19 -21.50 -11.69 -14.00
C HIS A 19 -20.39 -11.11 -13.14
N PHE A 20 -19.66 -11.98 -12.45
CA PHE A 20 -18.55 -11.63 -11.59
C PHE A 20 -17.26 -12.22 -12.11
N TYR A 21 -16.19 -11.44 -12.03
CA TYR A 21 -14.83 -11.97 -12.03
C TYR A 21 -14.45 -12.31 -10.60
N VAL A 22 -14.02 -13.54 -10.38
CA VAL A 22 -13.59 -14.02 -9.06
C VAL A 22 -12.15 -14.47 -9.16
N ARG A 23 -11.29 -13.98 -8.25
CA ARG A 23 -9.89 -14.36 -8.21
C ARG A 23 -9.49 -14.71 -6.80
N GLN A 24 -8.81 -15.84 -6.64
CA GLN A 24 -8.09 -16.11 -5.40
C GLN A 24 -6.84 -15.22 -5.36
N LEU A 25 -6.83 -14.26 -4.44
CA LEU A 25 -5.67 -13.41 -4.24
C LEU A 25 -4.50 -14.28 -3.79
N ARG A 26 -3.34 -14.16 -4.45
CA ARG A 26 -2.10 -14.76 -3.96
C ARG A 26 -1.61 -13.90 -2.80
N ASP A 27 -2.24 -14.08 -1.65
CA ASP A 27 -1.96 -13.32 -0.42
C ASP A 27 -0.65 -13.81 0.21
N MET A 28 0.47 -13.50 -0.45
CA MET A 28 1.78 -13.66 0.15
C MET A 28 2.07 -12.41 0.97
N LYS A 29 1.60 -12.40 2.22
CA LYS A 29 1.95 -11.37 3.21
C LYS A 29 3.34 -11.65 3.74
N THR A 30 4.36 -11.41 2.92
CA THR A 30 5.73 -11.33 3.43
C THR A 30 5.97 -9.88 3.83
N ASN A 31 6.16 -9.66 5.13
CA ASN A 31 6.56 -8.36 5.64
C ASN A 31 8.09 -8.30 5.69
N ALA A 32 8.66 -7.18 5.27
CA ALA A 32 10.05 -6.87 5.57
C ALA A 32 10.17 -6.59 7.07
N ILE A 33 11.16 -7.20 7.73
CA ILE A 33 11.57 -6.84 9.09
C ILE A 33 12.50 -5.64 8.95
N ILE A 34 11.91 -4.45 8.87
CA ILE A 34 12.63 -3.21 8.60
C ILE A 34 13.53 -2.80 9.77
N GLU A 35 13.30 -3.37 10.95
CA GLU A 35 14.10 -3.17 12.15
C GLU A 35 15.53 -3.72 12.00
N ASP A 36 15.73 -4.69 11.10
CA ASP A 36 17.03 -5.29 10.83
C ASP A 36 17.78 -4.58 9.68
N PHE A 37 17.16 -3.59 9.03
CA PHE A 37 17.72 -2.96 7.84
C PHE A 37 18.70 -1.85 8.20
N ASP A 38 19.84 -1.82 7.50
CA ASP A 38 20.72 -0.67 7.52
C ASP A 38 20.26 0.45 6.55
N ALA A 39 21.00 1.55 6.49
CA ALA A 39 20.66 2.67 5.61
C ALA A 39 20.71 2.31 4.11
N ALA A 40 21.55 1.37 3.69
CA ALA A 40 21.58 0.90 2.31
C ALA A 40 20.36 0.02 2.00
N ASP A 41 20.00 -0.88 2.91
CA ASP A 41 18.82 -1.74 2.80
C ASP A 41 17.53 -0.92 2.73
N LEU A 42 17.37 0.09 3.60
CA LEU A 42 16.22 0.99 3.60
C LEU A 42 16.08 1.75 2.28
N ARG A 43 17.19 2.24 1.71
CA ARG A 43 17.18 2.90 0.39
C ARG A 43 16.80 1.92 -0.73
N GLY A 44 17.35 0.70 -0.70
CA GLY A 44 17.02 -0.35 -1.65
C GLY A 44 15.54 -0.72 -1.59
N TYR A 45 15.03 -0.92 -0.38
CA TYR A 45 13.63 -1.24 -0.13
C TYR A 45 12.69 -0.13 -0.57
N GLY A 46 12.99 1.14 -0.23
CA GLY A 46 12.25 2.30 -0.68
C GLY A 46 12.14 2.39 -2.21
N ARG A 47 13.23 2.08 -2.93
CA ARG A 47 13.23 2.04 -4.40
C ARG A 47 12.31 0.95 -4.96
N VAL A 48 12.33 -0.25 -4.38
CA VAL A 48 11.44 -1.35 -4.78
C VAL A 48 9.97 -0.99 -4.52
N CYS A 49 9.67 -0.40 -3.36
CA CYS A 49 8.33 0.07 -3.01
C CYS A 49 7.83 1.15 -3.98
N GLY A 50 8.67 2.16 -4.26
CA GLY A 50 8.34 3.23 -5.21
C GLY A 50 8.08 2.68 -6.62
N TRP A 51 8.92 1.76 -7.10
CA TRP A 51 8.71 1.11 -8.40
C TRP A 51 7.43 0.27 -8.44
N ALA A 52 7.14 -0.48 -7.38
CA ALA A 52 5.92 -1.26 -7.26
C ALA A 52 4.68 -0.36 -7.21
N LEU A 53 4.69 0.77 -6.51
CA LEU A 53 3.58 1.72 -6.50
C LEU A 53 3.40 2.35 -7.88
N ALA A 54 4.47 2.86 -8.49
CA ALA A 54 4.42 3.46 -9.82
C ALA A 54 3.82 2.48 -10.84
N ARG A 55 4.26 1.22 -10.84
CA ARG A 55 3.73 0.21 -11.75
C ARG A 55 2.29 -0.20 -11.44
N ALA A 56 1.82 -0.10 -10.18
CA ALA A 56 0.43 -0.38 -9.82
C ALA A 56 -0.52 0.70 -10.33
N HIS A 57 -0.07 1.95 -10.26
CA HIS A 57 -0.88 3.13 -10.52
C HIS A 57 -0.71 3.69 -11.93
N ALA A 58 0.30 3.25 -12.69
CA ALA A 58 0.54 3.66 -14.07
C ALA A 58 -0.55 3.21 -15.07
N CYS A 59 -1.53 2.40 -14.65
CA CYS A 59 -2.54 1.86 -15.56
C CYS A 59 -3.51 2.92 -16.14
N SER A 60 -3.53 4.16 -15.64
CA SER A 60 -4.55 5.15 -16.03
C SER A 60 -4.02 6.56 -16.36
N GLY A 61 -2.71 6.80 -16.35
CA GLY A 61 -2.13 8.15 -16.53
C GLY A 61 -1.06 8.25 -17.61
N ASP A 62 -0.92 9.42 -18.22
CA ASP A 62 0.21 9.73 -19.11
C ASP A 62 1.47 9.97 -18.27
N SER A 63 2.37 8.99 -18.28
CA SER A 63 3.62 9.03 -17.53
C SER A 63 4.52 10.22 -17.87
N ALA A 64 4.50 10.70 -19.13
CA ALA A 64 5.32 11.83 -19.56
C ALA A 64 4.76 13.15 -19.00
N MET A 65 3.43 13.29 -18.99
CA MET A 65 2.76 14.44 -18.37
C MET A 65 3.01 14.50 -16.86
N ILE A 66 2.91 13.37 -16.16
CA ILE A 66 3.17 13.30 -14.71
C ILE A 66 4.63 13.64 -14.41
N ALA A 67 5.58 13.07 -15.17
CA ALA A 67 6.99 13.41 -15.03
C ALA A 67 7.28 14.89 -15.30
N GLY A 68 6.66 15.47 -16.34
CA GLY A 68 6.78 16.89 -16.66
C GLY A 68 6.20 17.80 -15.57
N TYR A 69 5.10 17.40 -14.93
CA TYR A 69 4.50 18.12 -13.80
C TYR A 69 5.40 18.10 -12.56
N MET A 70 6.02 16.96 -12.24
CA MET A 70 6.97 16.85 -11.12
C MET A 70 8.25 17.67 -11.38
N GLY A 71 8.64 17.83 -12.64
CA GLY A 71 9.82 18.60 -13.03
C GLY A 71 11.12 17.90 -12.65
N SER A 72 12.19 18.68 -12.49
CA SER A 72 13.54 18.19 -12.15
C SER A 72 14.09 18.77 -10.85
N SER A 73 13.25 19.45 -10.06
CA SER A 73 13.62 20.00 -8.75
C SER A 73 13.31 19.02 -7.63
N GLU A 74 13.98 19.16 -6.50
CA GLU A 74 13.77 18.34 -5.30
C GLU A 74 12.47 18.67 -4.54
N ILE A 75 11.70 19.68 -4.97
CA ILE A 75 10.47 20.13 -4.29
C ILE A 75 9.48 18.99 -4.01
N PHE A 76 9.27 18.10 -4.98
CA PHE A 76 8.37 16.97 -4.80
C PHE A 76 8.93 15.95 -3.81
N ASP A 77 10.24 15.68 -3.88
CA ASP A 77 10.92 14.72 -3.02
C ASP A 77 10.89 15.20 -1.56
N ASP A 78 11.15 16.48 -1.33
CA ASP A 78 11.06 17.14 -0.02
C ASP A 78 9.63 17.07 0.53
N ALA A 79 8.64 17.43 -0.28
CA ALA A 79 7.23 17.38 0.13
C ALA A 79 6.78 15.95 0.49
N MET A 80 7.26 14.94 -0.25
CA MET A 80 6.99 13.54 0.05
C MET A 80 7.69 13.08 1.34
N CYS A 81 8.91 13.56 1.61
CA CYS A 81 9.63 13.30 2.85
C CYS A 81 8.88 13.88 4.06
N ASP A 82 8.49 15.16 3.98
CA ASP A 82 7.73 15.84 5.02
C ASP A 82 6.39 15.14 5.28
N PHE A 83 5.69 14.76 4.21
CA PHE A 83 4.46 13.99 4.31
C PHE A 83 4.69 12.64 4.99
N ALA A 84 5.76 11.91 4.65
CA ALA A 84 6.04 10.60 5.23
C ALA A 84 6.28 10.68 6.74
N VAL A 85 7.02 11.70 7.21
CA VAL A 85 7.25 11.93 8.64
C VAL A 85 5.94 12.28 9.35
N ALA A 86 5.18 13.24 8.83
CA ALA A 86 3.90 13.64 9.42
C ALA A 86 2.88 12.48 9.45
N TYR A 87 2.88 11.64 8.42
CA TYR A 87 2.00 10.47 8.35
C TYR A 87 2.41 9.39 9.36
N ALA A 88 3.71 9.19 9.59
CA ALA A 88 4.19 8.27 10.63
C ALA A 88 3.69 8.71 12.02
N ASP A 89 3.83 10.00 12.37
CA ASP A 89 3.34 10.55 13.64
C ASP A 89 1.82 10.38 13.81
N GLN A 90 1.08 10.58 12.71
CA GLN A 90 -0.36 10.37 12.68
C GLN A 90 -0.72 8.90 12.90
N ALA A 91 -0.05 7.97 12.22
CA ALA A 91 -0.28 6.54 12.36
C ALA A 91 0.00 6.04 13.79
N GLU A 92 1.06 6.54 14.44
CA GLU A 92 1.34 6.24 15.84
C GLU A 92 0.24 6.78 16.77
N THR A 93 -0.22 8.01 16.52
CA THR A 93 -1.30 8.64 17.28
C THR A 93 -2.58 7.85 17.17
N ASP A 94 -2.93 7.42 15.97
CA ASP A 94 -4.11 6.61 15.70
C ASP A 94 -4.01 5.24 16.37
N CYS A 95 -2.84 4.61 16.32
CA CYS A 95 -2.59 3.35 17.02
C CYS A 95 -2.79 3.50 18.54
N ARG A 96 -2.24 4.56 19.16
CA ARG A 96 -2.46 4.85 20.59
C ARG A 96 -3.94 5.09 20.90
N GLY A 97 -4.65 5.82 20.04
CA GLY A 97 -6.08 6.08 20.14
C GLY A 97 -6.90 4.78 20.08
N PHE A 98 -6.58 3.93 19.11
CA PHE A 98 -7.20 2.62 18.93
C PHE A 98 -7.01 1.73 20.16
N VAL A 99 -5.77 1.57 20.65
CA VAL A 99 -5.47 0.78 21.86
C VAL A 99 -6.23 1.32 23.08
N THR A 100 -6.32 2.64 23.21
CA THR A 100 -7.07 3.29 24.29
C THR A 100 -8.57 2.99 24.21
N ALA A 101 -9.15 3.05 23.00
CA ALA A 101 -10.56 2.75 22.79
C ALA A 101 -10.90 1.28 23.08
N VAL A 102 -9.99 0.35 22.75
CA VAL A 102 -10.10 -1.07 23.11
C VAL A 102 -10.07 -1.25 24.62
N ARG A 103 -9.09 -0.64 25.32
CA ARG A 103 -8.99 -0.72 26.79
C ARG A 103 -10.21 -0.16 27.52
N LYS A 104 -10.85 0.86 26.93
CA LYS A 104 -12.10 1.46 27.46
C LYS A 104 -13.36 0.69 27.05
N GLY A 105 -13.24 -0.42 26.34
CA GLY A 105 -14.37 -1.23 25.89
C GLY A 105 -15.24 -0.58 24.81
N ARG A 106 -14.79 0.51 24.18
CA ARG A 106 -15.53 1.17 23.08
C ARG A 106 -15.41 0.43 21.77
N ILE A 107 -14.31 -0.30 21.58
CA ILE A 107 -14.04 -1.12 20.40
C ILE A 107 -13.73 -2.52 20.88
N LYS A 108 -14.41 -3.53 20.31
CA LYS A 108 -14.11 -4.94 20.57
C LYS A 108 -13.00 -5.38 19.62
N ALA A 109 -11.80 -5.56 20.15
CA ALA A 109 -10.71 -6.21 19.42
C ALA A 109 -10.85 -7.74 19.54
N VAL A 110 -10.64 -8.45 18.43
CA VAL A 110 -10.55 -9.91 18.38
C VAL A 110 -9.12 -10.23 17.99
N LEU A 111 -8.49 -11.16 18.71
CA LEU A 111 -7.20 -11.70 18.30
C LEU A 111 -7.47 -12.78 17.26
N ASP A 112 -6.82 -12.68 16.10
CA ASP A 112 -6.77 -13.81 15.17
C ASP A 112 -5.98 -14.95 15.84
N ALA A 113 -6.55 -16.15 15.78
CA ALA A 113 -6.02 -17.37 16.40
C ALA A 113 -4.95 -18.04 15.54
#